data_AF-A0AAP9REX8-F1
#
_entry.id   AF-A0AAP9REX8-F1
#
_cell.length_a   1.000
_cell.length_b   1.000
_cell.length_c   1.000
_cell.angle_alpha   90.00
_cell.angle_beta   90.00
_cell.angle_gamma   90.00
#
_symmetry.space_group_name_H-M   'P 1'
#
loop_
_entity.id
_entity.type
_entity.pdbx_description
1 polymer ?
#
loop_
_entity_poly.entity_id
_entity_poly.type
_entity_poly.pdbx_seq_one_letter_code
_entity_poly.pdbx_strand_id
1 'polypeptide(L)'
;MSELKFTTRETIEELFGMETGYVIDFSNSSFQRFVKGIINLDVYEDDGYEEYCSKANKLRQVIENESNIKVAKLVIALMKHYEDFRMKNNELTDYDKKKIKEVLNDMEKLKESGDNEITIEEEVDALIQKISTRNAQFNEMAIDEKLKEIGNLIEYLLKRNNKFITLDYDDIFLGFINENDIKSLRKKVQCFRHSTQESLKERELFTDNQKQFMAEYGVLICNSIYNEVKEDL
;
A
#
# COMPACT_ATOMS: atom_id res chain seq x y z
N MET A 1 -7.68 9.19 6.81
CA MET A 1 -9.01 8.92 7.37
C MET A 1 -9.65 7.83 6.55
N SER A 2 -10.24 6.80 7.17
CA SER A 2 -10.86 5.73 6.38
C SER A 2 -12.23 6.09 5.83
N GLU A 3 -12.48 5.71 4.58
CA GLU A 3 -13.76 5.85 3.89
C GLU A 3 -14.72 4.67 4.14
N LEU A 4 -14.56 4.00 5.28
CA LEU A 4 -15.37 2.86 5.66
C LEU A 4 -16.86 3.23 5.71
N LYS A 5 -17.69 2.51 4.93
CA LYS A 5 -19.14 2.73 4.86
C LYS A 5 -19.81 2.63 6.23
N PHE A 6 -20.83 3.45 6.43
CA PHE A 6 -21.61 3.49 7.67
C PHE A 6 -22.18 2.11 8.07
N THR A 7 -22.81 1.39 7.14
CA THR A 7 -23.38 0.05 7.40
C THR A 7 -22.33 -0.99 7.82
N THR A 8 -21.12 -0.87 7.29
CA THR A 8 -20.00 -1.74 7.65
C THR A 8 -19.50 -1.40 9.05
N ARG A 9 -19.45 -0.11 9.42
CA ARG A 9 -19.17 0.32 10.80
C ARG A 9 -20.21 -0.22 11.79
N GLU A 10 -21.51 -0.12 11.49
CA GLU A 10 -22.56 -0.67 12.36
C GLU A 10 -22.43 -2.19 12.55
N THR A 11 -22.09 -2.92 11.49
CA THR A 11 -21.87 -4.37 11.58
C THR A 11 -20.66 -4.70 12.46
N ILE A 12 -19.59 -3.91 12.38
CA ILE A 12 -18.40 -4.04 13.25
C ILE A 12 -18.78 -3.80 14.72
N GLU A 13 -19.54 -2.73 14.98
CA GLU A 13 -20.01 -2.39 16.33
C GLU A 13 -20.84 -3.51 16.96
N GLU A 14 -21.76 -4.08 16.18
CA GLU A 14 -22.63 -5.19 16.57
C GLU A 14 -21.82 -6.46 16.84
N LEU A 15 -21.08 -6.96 15.85
CA LEU A 15 -20.38 -8.25 15.96
C LEU A 15 -19.30 -8.20 17.04
N PHE A 16 -18.59 -7.08 17.20
CA PHE A 16 -17.51 -6.98 18.19
C PHE A 16 -18.00 -6.56 19.59
N GLY A 17 -19.30 -6.33 19.78
CA GLY A 17 -19.88 -6.00 21.09
C GLY A 17 -19.39 -4.66 21.66
N MET A 18 -19.26 -3.66 20.80
CA MET A 18 -18.55 -2.40 21.09
C MET A 18 -19.37 -1.34 21.84
N GLU A 19 -20.68 -1.54 21.99
CA GLU A 19 -21.59 -0.60 22.67
C GLU A 19 -21.14 -0.28 24.12
N THR A 20 -20.62 -1.29 24.83
CA THR A 20 -20.21 -1.16 26.23
C THR A 20 -18.70 -0.89 26.42
N GLY A 21 -17.97 -0.62 25.34
CA GLY A 21 -16.54 -0.32 25.39
C GLY A 21 -15.62 -1.55 25.22
N TYR A 22 -16.18 -2.74 25.04
CA TYR A 22 -15.45 -3.98 24.81
C TYR A 22 -15.17 -4.21 23.32
N VAL A 23 -14.27 -5.15 23.02
CA VAL A 23 -14.00 -5.63 21.66
C VAL A 23 -13.80 -7.14 21.77
N ILE A 24 -14.78 -7.91 21.31
CA ILE A 24 -14.79 -9.39 21.33
C ILE A 24 -14.47 -9.92 22.73
N ASP A 25 -13.31 -10.56 22.92
CA ASP A 25 -12.83 -11.15 24.18
C ASP A 25 -11.52 -10.53 24.67
N PHE A 26 -11.10 -9.39 24.09
CA PHE A 26 -9.82 -8.79 24.40
C PHE A 26 -9.78 -8.09 25.76
N SER A 27 -8.66 -8.25 26.48
CA SER A 27 -8.23 -7.30 27.52
C SER A 27 -7.55 -6.10 26.86
N ASN A 28 -7.30 -5.02 27.60
CA ASN A 28 -6.60 -3.85 27.03
C ASN A 28 -5.20 -4.24 26.53
N SER A 29 -4.48 -5.07 27.27
CA SER A 29 -3.14 -5.52 26.89
C SER A 29 -3.14 -6.45 25.69
N SER A 30 -4.11 -7.38 25.59
CA SER A 30 -4.19 -8.27 24.42
C SER A 30 -4.67 -7.51 23.17
N PHE A 31 -5.57 -6.54 23.32
CA PHE A 31 -5.98 -5.66 22.23
C PHE A 31 -4.82 -4.81 21.71
N GLN A 32 -4.08 -4.15 22.61
CA GLN A 32 -2.87 -3.38 22.27
C GLN A 32 -1.88 -4.21 21.46
N ARG A 33 -1.53 -5.41 21.96
CA ARG A 33 -0.60 -6.31 21.28
C ARG A 33 -1.14 -6.78 19.93
N PHE A 34 -2.45 -7.05 19.84
CA PHE A 34 -3.09 -7.46 18.60
C PHE A 34 -2.99 -6.35 17.54
N VAL A 35 -3.40 -5.12 17.87
CA VAL A 35 -3.34 -3.98 16.94
C VAL A 35 -1.89 -3.71 16.50
N LYS A 36 -0.96 -3.66 17.47
CA LYS A 36 0.47 -3.47 17.19
C LYS A 36 1.04 -4.56 16.28
N GLY A 37 0.63 -5.81 16.47
CA GLY A 37 1.06 -6.93 15.64
C GLY A 37 0.52 -6.90 14.20
N ILE A 38 -0.66 -6.33 13.96
CA ILE A 38 -1.29 -6.30 12.63
C ILE A 38 -0.91 -5.05 11.83
N ILE A 39 -0.88 -3.88 12.47
CA ILE A 39 -0.68 -2.60 11.76
C ILE A 39 0.48 -1.75 12.30
N ASN A 40 1.31 -2.29 13.20
CA ASN A 40 2.45 -1.59 13.81
C ASN A 40 2.05 -0.24 14.43
N LEU A 41 0.94 -0.24 15.16
CA LEU A 41 0.39 0.92 15.87
C LEU A 41 0.14 0.54 17.33
N ASP A 42 0.60 1.37 18.25
CA ASP A 42 0.29 1.27 19.67
C ASP A 42 -0.84 2.22 20.07
N VAL A 43 -2.07 1.72 20.13
CA VAL A 43 -3.26 2.54 20.39
C VAL A 43 -3.26 3.22 21.77
N TYR A 44 -2.36 2.88 22.69
CA TYR A 44 -2.27 3.52 24.01
C TYR A 44 -1.05 4.44 24.17
N GLU A 45 -0.02 4.27 23.35
CA GLU A 45 1.25 5.01 23.47
C GLU A 45 1.50 5.97 22.29
N ASP A 46 0.97 5.67 21.10
CA ASP A 46 1.19 6.50 19.91
C ASP A 46 0.31 7.76 19.92
N ASP A 47 0.84 8.84 19.33
CA ASP A 47 0.16 10.13 19.23
C ASP A 47 -1.13 10.05 18.40
N GLY A 48 -2.09 10.95 18.70
CA GLY A 48 -3.36 11.03 17.98
C GLY A 48 -4.46 10.12 18.55
N TYR A 49 -4.20 9.47 19.69
CA TYR A 49 -5.16 8.62 20.40
C TYR A 49 -5.44 9.13 21.81
N GLU A 50 -6.71 9.13 22.24
CA GLU A 50 -7.09 9.60 23.58
C GLU A 50 -6.57 8.67 24.69
N GLU A 51 -5.70 9.15 25.57
CA GLU A 51 -5.02 8.36 26.60
C GLU A 51 -5.98 7.48 27.43
N TYR A 52 -7.09 8.04 27.91
CA TYR A 52 -8.03 7.35 28.79
C TYR A 52 -9.38 7.08 28.12
N CYS A 53 -9.46 5.99 27.34
CA CYS A 53 -10.73 5.53 26.79
C CYS A 53 -10.83 4.00 26.66
N SER A 54 -12.02 3.52 26.32
CA SER A 54 -12.31 2.08 26.15
C SER A 54 -11.64 1.51 24.89
N LYS A 55 -11.43 0.19 24.82
CA LYS A 55 -10.90 -0.46 23.61
C LYS A 55 -11.77 -0.21 22.39
N ALA A 56 -13.09 -0.20 22.57
CA ALA A 56 -14.00 0.13 21.48
C ALA A 56 -13.77 1.55 20.97
N ASN A 57 -13.60 2.52 21.86
CA ASN A 57 -13.27 3.90 21.46
C ASN A 57 -11.90 3.95 20.75
N LYS A 58 -10.88 3.26 21.26
CA LYS A 58 -9.59 3.11 20.56
C LYS A 58 -9.76 2.53 19.15
N LEU A 59 -10.56 1.48 18.97
CA LEU A 59 -10.82 0.90 17.65
C LEU A 59 -11.55 1.89 16.72
N ARG A 60 -12.51 2.67 17.24
CA ARG A 60 -13.16 3.75 16.48
C ARG A 60 -12.16 4.81 16.03
N GLN A 61 -11.25 5.23 16.92
CA GLN A 61 -10.17 6.17 16.59
C GLN A 61 -9.24 5.61 15.53
N VAL A 62 -8.91 4.31 15.55
CA VAL A 62 -8.13 3.68 14.47
C VAL A 62 -8.90 3.73 13.14
N ILE A 63 -10.19 3.39 13.15
CA ILE A 63 -11.06 3.44 11.96
C ILE A 63 -11.14 4.87 11.41
N GLU A 64 -11.21 5.87 12.28
CA GLU A 64 -11.27 7.27 11.89
C GLU A 64 -9.91 7.76 11.38
N ASN A 65 -8.84 7.61 12.15
CA ASN A 65 -7.59 8.32 11.91
C ASN A 65 -6.67 7.63 10.90
N GLU A 66 -6.72 6.30 10.79
CA GLU A 66 -5.76 5.56 9.96
C GLU A 66 -6.16 5.48 8.47
N SER A 67 -5.24 4.94 7.66
CA SER A 67 -5.46 4.72 6.23
C SER A 67 -6.41 3.54 5.96
N ASN A 68 -7.08 3.57 4.81
CA ASN A 68 -7.92 2.47 4.33
C ASN A 68 -7.22 1.11 4.39
N ILE A 69 -5.94 1.05 4.01
CA ILE A 69 -5.12 -0.18 4.06
C ILE A 69 -4.96 -0.69 5.49
N LYS A 70 -4.59 0.18 6.44
CA LYS A 70 -4.43 -0.21 7.85
C LYS A 70 -5.75 -0.67 8.45
N VAL A 71 -6.83 0.10 8.23
CA VAL A 71 -8.16 -0.22 8.74
C VAL A 71 -8.64 -1.56 8.16
N ALA A 72 -8.52 -1.77 6.85
CA ALA A 72 -8.91 -3.02 6.21
C ALA A 72 -8.11 -4.22 6.75
N LYS A 73 -6.78 -4.10 6.89
CA LYS A 73 -5.94 -5.15 7.49
C LYS A 73 -6.39 -5.50 8.91
N LEU A 74 -6.62 -4.49 9.75
CA LEU A 74 -7.03 -4.70 11.14
C LEU A 74 -8.42 -5.34 11.24
N VAL A 75 -9.40 -4.82 10.49
CA VAL A 75 -10.78 -5.33 10.52
C VAL A 75 -10.85 -6.77 10.01
N ILE A 76 -10.11 -7.11 8.95
CA ILE A 76 -10.03 -8.52 8.47
C ILE A 76 -9.48 -9.44 9.57
N ALA A 77 -8.42 -9.01 10.26
CA ALA A 77 -7.83 -9.80 11.34
C ALA A 77 -8.81 -9.97 12.52
N LEU A 78 -9.51 -8.89 12.91
CA LEU A 78 -10.53 -8.93 13.96
C LEU A 78 -11.73 -9.80 13.58
N MET A 79 -12.18 -9.77 12.32
CA MET A 79 -13.28 -10.62 11.84
C MET A 79 -12.93 -12.11 11.92
N LYS A 80 -11.72 -12.49 11.54
CA LYS A 80 -11.23 -13.87 11.69
C LYS A 80 -11.18 -14.28 13.16
N HIS A 81 -10.65 -13.40 14.02
CA HIS A 81 -10.59 -13.66 15.46
C HIS A 81 -12.00 -13.80 16.07
N TYR A 82 -12.95 -12.97 15.66
CA TYR A 82 -14.35 -13.09 16.06
C TYR A 82 -14.96 -14.43 15.63
N GLU A 83 -14.76 -14.82 14.37
CA GLU A 83 -15.24 -16.10 13.84
C GLU A 83 -14.69 -17.27 14.66
N ASP A 84 -13.37 -17.31 14.88
CA ASP A 84 -12.70 -18.35 15.67
C ASP A 84 -13.22 -18.38 17.12
N PHE A 85 -13.37 -17.22 17.76
CA PHE A 85 -13.89 -17.10 19.12
C PHE A 85 -15.32 -17.66 19.24
N ARG A 86 -16.20 -17.28 18.31
CA ARG A 86 -17.60 -17.73 18.29
C ARG A 86 -17.72 -19.20 17.94
N MET A 87 -16.90 -19.71 17.02
CA MET A 87 -16.84 -21.15 16.70
C MET A 87 -16.40 -21.96 17.91
N LYS A 88 -15.34 -21.51 18.61
CA LYS A 88 -14.82 -22.18 19.81
C LYS A 88 -15.88 -22.29 20.92
N ASN A 89 -16.75 -21.29 21.04
CA ASN A 89 -17.82 -21.27 22.03
C ASN A 89 -19.13 -21.93 21.55
N ASN A 90 -19.17 -22.44 20.32
CA ASN A 90 -20.38 -22.94 19.65
C ASN A 90 -21.51 -21.90 19.54
N GLU A 91 -21.15 -20.64 19.35
CA GLU A 91 -22.09 -19.52 19.26
C GLU A 91 -22.13 -18.88 17.86
N LEU A 92 -21.30 -19.34 16.92
CA LEU A 92 -21.27 -18.78 15.56
C LEU A 92 -22.59 -19.06 14.82
N THR A 93 -23.35 -18.01 14.57
CA THR A 93 -24.64 -18.11 13.87
C THR A 93 -24.49 -17.99 12.35
N ASP A 94 -25.52 -18.36 11.59
CA ASP A 94 -25.54 -18.11 10.14
C ASP A 94 -25.68 -16.62 9.80
N TYR A 95 -26.25 -15.82 10.72
CA TYR A 95 -26.23 -14.36 10.62
C TYR A 95 -24.80 -13.82 10.72
N ASP A 96 -24.05 -14.30 11.71
CA ASP A 96 -22.63 -13.93 11.92
C ASP A 96 -21.83 -14.22 10.65
N LYS A 97 -21.93 -15.45 10.10
CA LYS A 97 -21.22 -15.85 8.86
C LYS A 97 -21.57 -14.94 7.68
N LYS A 98 -22.85 -14.59 7.51
CA LYS A 98 -23.29 -13.70 6.43
C LYS A 98 -22.67 -12.31 6.60
N LYS A 99 -22.70 -11.76 7.82
CA LYS A 99 -22.15 -10.44 8.13
C LYS A 99 -20.63 -10.38 8.00
N ILE A 100 -19.93 -11.41 8.48
CA ILE A 100 -18.48 -11.55 8.28
C ILE A 100 -18.15 -11.50 6.79
N LYS A 101 -18.86 -12.28 5.95
CA LYS A 101 -18.63 -12.27 4.50
C LYS A 101 -18.88 -10.91 3.85
N GLU A 102 -19.94 -10.21 4.26
CA GLU A 102 -20.25 -8.85 3.79
C GLU A 102 -19.10 -7.88 4.13
N VAL A 103 -18.65 -7.88 5.39
CA VAL A 103 -17.58 -6.99 5.85
C VAL A 103 -16.24 -7.32 5.19
N LEU A 104 -15.88 -8.60 5.04
CA LEU A 104 -14.65 -9.01 4.36
C LEU A 104 -14.62 -8.52 2.90
N ASN A 105 -15.74 -8.64 2.18
CA ASN A 105 -15.85 -8.10 0.81
C ASN A 105 -15.71 -6.58 0.77
N ASP A 106 -16.30 -5.86 1.73
CA ASP A 106 -16.12 -4.41 1.84
C ASP A 106 -14.66 -4.04 2.18
N MET A 107 -13.95 -4.85 2.97
CA MET A 107 -12.54 -4.60 3.32
C MET A 107 -11.61 -4.84 2.15
N GLU A 108 -11.84 -5.86 1.32
CA GLU A 108 -11.04 -6.04 0.09
C GLU A 108 -11.22 -4.85 -0.86
N LYS A 109 -12.45 -4.37 -1.06
CA LYS A 109 -12.69 -3.13 -1.82
C LYS A 109 -12.06 -1.90 -1.17
N LEU A 110 -12.07 -1.83 0.16
CA LEU A 110 -11.48 -0.72 0.90
C LEU A 110 -9.96 -0.69 0.71
N LYS A 111 -9.29 -1.85 0.65
CA LYS A 111 -7.87 -1.93 0.28
C LYS A 111 -7.63 -1.40 -1.13
N GLU A 112 -8.45 -1.80 -2.10
CA GLU A 112 -8.36 -1.35 -3.50
C GLU A 112 -8.57 0.17 -3.63
N SER A 113 -9.48 0.75 -2.83
CA SER A 113 -9.66 2.21 -2.75
C SER A 113 -8.61 2.93 -1.90
N GLY A 114 -7.71 2.17 -1.26
CA GLY A 114 -6.72 2.65 -0.29
C GLY A 114 -5.32 2.80 -0.84
N ASP A 115 -5.10 2.58 -2.13
CA ASP A 115 -3.81 2.81 -2.78
C ASP A 115 -3.50 4.32 -2.83
N ASN A 116 -2.90 4.78 -1.73
CA ASN A 116 -1.90 5.83 -1.78
C ASN A 116 -0.58 5.32 -2.43
N GLU A 117 -0.54 4.10 -2.97
CA GLU A 117 0.49 3.75 -3.96
C GLU A 117 0.17 4.55 -5.22
N ILE A 118 1.14 5.35 -5.68
CA ILE A 118 1.08 5.97 -6.99
C ILE A 118 0.90 4.83 -8.01
N THR A 119 -0.31 4.71 -8.56
CA THR A 119 -0.65 3.65 -9.50
C THR A 119 -0.03 3.96 -10.85
N ILE A 120 0.51 2.95 -11.49
CA ILE A 120 0.97 3.08 -12.87
C ILE A 120 -0.25 3.24 -13.79
N GLU A 121 -0.21 4.21 -14.70
CA GLU A 121 -1.29 4.40 -15.67
C GLU A 121 -1.40 3.17 -16.59
N GLU A 122 -2.60 2.78 -17.01
CA GLU A 122 -2.83 1.54 -17.79
C GLU A 122 -1.99 1.50 -19.08
N GLU A 123 -1.85 2.64 -19.76
CA GLU A 123 -1.02 2.76 -20.98
C GLU A 123 0.48 2.59 -20.67
N VAL A 124 0.92 3.06 -19.50
CA VAL A 124 2.30 2.93 -19.03
C VAL A 124 2.58 1.49 -18.61
N ASP A 125 1.63 0.80 -17.96
CA ASP A 125 1.75 -0.62 -17.63
C ASP A 125 1.81 -1.49 -18.89
N ALA A 126 0.98 -1.18 -19.89
CA ALA A 126 1.04 -1.84 -21.20
C ALA A 126 2.41 -1.65 -21.89
N LEU A 127 3.03 -0.46 -21.73
CA LEU A 127 4.39 -0.21 -22.19
C LEU A 127 5.42 -1.05 -21.43
N ILE A 128 5.30 -1.17 -20.11
CA ILE A 128 6.17 -2.05 -19.31
C ILE A 128 6.06 -3.50 -19.81
N GLN A 129 4.86 -4.00 -20.04
CA GLN A 129 4.65 -5.36 -20.57
C GLN A 129 5.26 -5.54 -21.96
N LYS A 130 5.26 -4.50 -22.80
CA LYS A 130 5.89 -4.51 -24.14
C LYS A 130 7.42 -4.52 -24.09
N ILE A 131 8.02 -3.79 -23.14
CA ILE A 131 9.50 -3.68 -23.05
C ILE A 131 10.11 -4.75 -22.13
N SER A 132 9.33 -5.29 -21.19
CA SER A 132 9.73 -6.39 -20.33
C SER A 132 9.65 -7.70 -21.10
N THR A 133 10.62 -8.58 -20.89
CA THR A 133 10.58 -9.94 -21.44
C THR A 133 9.56 -10.84 -20.73
N ARG A 134 8.80 -10.30 -19.77
CA ARG A 134 7.77 -10.98 -18.98
C ARG A 134 6.45 -10.25 -19.13
N ASN A 135 5.39 -11.00 -19.40
CA ASN A 135 4.02 -10.48 -19.56
C ASN A 135 3.28 -10.45 -18.21
N ALA A 136 3.84 -9.74 -17.23
CA ALA A 136 3.26 -9.55 -15.90
C ALA A 136 2.88 -8.09 -15.71
N GLN A 137 1.77 -7.82 -14.99
CA GLN A 137 1.39 -6.45 -14.61
C GLN A 137 2.38 -5.91 -13.57
N PHE A 138 2.69 -4.62 -13.65
CA PHE A 138 3.68 -3.98 -12.78
C PHE A 138 3.37 -4.18 -11.29
N ASN A 139 2.09 -4.07 -10.90
CA ASN A 139 1.67 -4.21 -9.50
C ASN A 139 1.89 -5.62 -8.93
N GLU A 140 1.91 -6.64 -9.79
CA GLU A 140 2.13 -8.05 -9.42
C GLU A 140 3.63 -8.42 -9.31
N MET A 141 4.53 -7.53 -9.76
CA MET A 141 5.97 -7.78 -9.74
C MET A 141 6.56 -7.68 -8.32
N ALA A 142 7.59 -8.49 -8.05
CA ALA A 142 8.40 -8.33 -6.85
C ALA A 142 9.10 -6.96 -6.85
N ILE A 143 9.39 -6.39 -5.68
CA ILE A 143 9.92 -5.02 -5.58
C ILE A 143 11.21 -4.78 -6.38
N ASP A 144 12.14 -5.73 -6.35
CA ASP A 144 13.39 -5.66 -7.13
C ASP A 144 13.13 -5.68 -8.64
N GLU A 145 12.07 -6.38 -9.06
CA GLU A 145 11.62 -6.41 -10.46
C GLU A 145 10.92 -5.11 -10.85
N LYS A 146 10.07 -4.53 -9.98
CA LYS A 146 9.50 -3.18 -10.17
C LYS A 146 10.61 -2.15 -10.41
N LEU A 147 11.66 -2.16 -9.58
CA LEU A 147 12.80 -1.22 -9.71
C LEU A 147 13.58 -1.42 -11.01
N LYS A 148 13.80 -2.67 -11.42
CA LYS A 148 14.41 -3.00 -12.71
C LYS A 148 13.58 -2.41 -13.86
N GLU A 149 12.26 -2.62 -13.85
CA GLU A 149 11.37 -2.16 -14.92
C GLU A 149 11.20 -0.64 -14.94
N ILE A 150 11.23 0.05 -13.79
CA ILE A 150 11.33 1.53 -13.75
C ILE A 150 12.59 2.02 -14.48
N GLY A 151 13.74 1.39 -14.22
CA GLY A 151 14.99 1.75 -14.90
C GLY A 151 14.92 1.55 -16.41
N ASN A 152 14.28 0.46 -16.85
CA ASN A 152 14.06 0.18 -18.27
C ASN A 152 13.09 1.18 -18.91
N LEU A 153 12.00 1.51 -18.22
CA LEU A 153 10.97 2.41 -18.73
C LEU A 153 11.48 3.84 -18.85
N ILE A 154 12.18 4.38 -17.84
CA ILE A 154 12.82 5.70 -17.94
C ILE A 154 13.79 5.75 -19.12
N GLU A 155 14.57 4.68 -19.33
CA GLU A 155 15.47 4.58 -20.48
C GLU A 155 14.69 4.56 -21.81
N TYR A 156 13.60 3.80 -21.89
CA TYR A 156 12.75 3.72 -23.07
C TYR A 156 12.09 5.07 -23.41
N LEU A 157 11.49 5.73 -22.42
CA LEU A 157 10.77 7.00 -22.60
C LEU A 157 11.71 8.12 -23.07
N LEU A 158 12.91 8.22 -22.50
CA LEU A 158 13.82 9.36 -22.74
C LEU A 158 14.87 9.12 -23.84
N LYS A 159 15.10 7.89 -24.31
CA LYS A 159 16.18 7.62 -25.26
C LYS A 159 15.67 7.69 -26.70
N ARG A 160 16.32 8.51 -27.52
CA ARG A 160 16.11 8.61 -28.97
C ARG A 160 17.46 8.52 -29.67
N ASN A 161 17.60 7.66 -30.69
CA ASN A 161 18.87 7.46 -31.42
C ASN A 161 20.10 7.26 -30.51
N ASN A 162 19.96 6.43 -29.47
CA ASN A 162 20.98 6.17 -28.43
C ASN A 162 21.40 7.36 -27.55
N LYS A 163 20.71 8.50 -27.62
CA LYS A 163 20.94 9.66 -26.75
C LYS A 163 19.70 9.93 -25.90
N PHE A 164 19.92 10.37 -24.67
CA PHE A 164 18.83 10.85 -23.81
C PHE A 164 18.41 12.24 -24.29
N ILE A 165 17.10 12.43 -24.50
CA ILE A 165 16.51 13.74 -24.72
C ILE A 165 16.37 14.48 -23.39
N THR A 166 16.26 15.79 -23.46
CA THR A 166 15.98 16.66 -22.31
C THR A 166 14.58 17.23 -22.49
N LEU A 167 13.77 17.19 -21.43
CA LEU A 167 12.43 17.76 -21.37
C LEU A 167 12.43 19.01 -20.48
N ASP A 168 11.36 19.78 -20.52
CA ASP A 168 11.13 20.88 -19.58
C ASP A 168 10.61 20.34 -18.24
N TYR A 169 11.54 19.84 -17.42
CA TYR A 169 11.20 19.23 -16.14
C TYR A 169 10.59 20.22 -15.13
N ASP A 170 10.87 21.51 -15.27
CA ASP A 170 10.28 22.53 -14.40
C ASP A 170 8.79 22.67 -14.67
N ASP A 171 8.36 22.60 -15.94
CA ASP A 171 6.94 22.58 -16.32
C ASP A 171 6.26 21.27 -15.90
N ILE A 172 6.87 20.12 -16.25
CA ILE A 172 6.30 18.78 -15.99
C ILE A 172 6.09 18.54 -14.49
N PHE A 173 7.07 18.93 -13.67
CA PHE A 173 7.09 18.61 -12.23
C PHE A 173 6.94 19.83 -11.33
N LEU A 174 6.54 20.98 -11.87
CA LEU A 174 6.36 22.23 -11.11
C LEU A 174 7.59 22.60 -10.26
N GLY A 175 8.79 22.34 -10.79
CA GLY A 175 10.07 22.57 -10.10
C GLY A 175 10.38 21.65 -8.90
N PHE A 176 9.53 20.67 -8.60
CA PHE A 176 9.79 19.72 -7.50
C PHE A 176 10.80 18.62 -7.86
N ILE A 177 10.87 18.26 -9.14
CA ILE A 177 11.77 17.23 -9.66
C ILE A 177 12.51 17.83 -10.85
N ASN A 178 13.84 17.79 -10.80
CA ASN A 178 14.68 18.23 -11.91
C ASN A 178 15.40 17.05 -12.58
N GLU A 179 16.13 17.34 -13.66
CA GLU A 179 16.84 16.33 -14.44
C GLU A 179 17.85 15.51 -13.60
N ASN A 180 18.48 16.12 -12.59
CA ASN A 180 19.45 15.42 -11.74
C ASN A 180 18.78 14.39 -10.84
N ASP A 181 17.55 14.63 -10.41
CA ASP A 181 16.79 13.70 -9.58
C ASP A 181 16.43 12.44 -10.38
N ILE A 182 15.99 12.61 -11.63
CA ILE A 182 15.71 11.50 -12.57
C ILE A 182 17.00 10.71 -12.86
N LYS A 183 18.12 11.40 -13.10
CA LYS A 183 19.44 10.76 -13.29
C LYS A 183 19.87 9.99 -12.03
N SER A 184 19.63 10.56 -10.85
CA SER A 184 19.95 9.95 -9.55
C SER A 184 19.15 8.66 -9.33
N LEU A 185 17.82 8.70 -9.55
CA LEU A 185 16.97 7.52 -9.49
C LEU A 185 17.45 6.44 -10.44
N ARG A 186 17.65 6.78 -11.74
CA ARG A 186 18.12 5.82 -12.75
C ARG A 186 19.45 5.17 -12.36
N LYS A 187 20.37 5.94 -11.77
CA LYS A 187 21.65 5.41 -11.28
C LYS A 187 21.45 4.43 -10.12
N LYS A 188 20.56 4.72 -9.16
CA LYS A 188 20.27 3.85 -8.02
C LYS A 188 19.58 2.55 -8.40
N VAL A 189 18.64 2.60 -9.35
CA VAL A 189 17.92 1.39 -9.79
C VAL A 189 18.74 0.51 -10.76
N GLN A 190 19.90 0.99 -11.20
CA GLN A 190 20.74 0.29 -12.17
C GLN A 190 21.23 -1.07 -11.64
N CYS A 191 21.51 -1.20 -10.34
CA CYS A 191 21.98 -2.46 -9.76
C CYS A 191 20.93 -3.59 -9.83
N PHE A 192 19.64 -3.27 -9.93
CA PHE A 192 18.57 -4.25 -10.10
C PHE A 192 18.52 -4.84 -11.52
N ARG A 193 19.18 -4.20 -12.49
CA ARG A 193 19.27 -4.65 -13.89
C ARG A 193 20.45 -5.61 -14.15
N HIS A 194 21.47 -5.59 -13.30
CA HIS A 194 22.73 -6.32 -13.51
C HIS A 194 22.91 -7.47 -12.53
N SER A 195 23.40 -8.60 -13.00
CA SER A 195 23.60 -9.81 -12.19
C SER A 195 25.03 -9.96 -11.65
N THR A 196 25.82 -8.89 -11.62
CA THR A 196 27.21 -8.94 -11.11
C THR A 196 27.25 -9.04 -9.58
N GLN A 197 28.34 -9.53 -9.01
CA GLN A 197 28.49 -9.62 -7.54
C GLN A 197 28.40 -8.25 -6.86
N GLU A 198 28.95 -7.22 -7.49
CA GLU A 198 28.87 -5.83 -7.02
C GLU A 198 27.42 -5.36 -7.01
N SER A 199 26.66 -5.68 -8.06
CA SER A 199 25.25 -5.29 -8.18
C SER A 199 24.40 -5.98 -7.11
N LEU A 200 24.66 -7.26 -6.81
CA LEU A 200 23.97 -7.97 -5.74
C LEU A 200 24.25 -7.36 -4.37
N LYS A 201 25.51 -7.02 -4.07
CA LYS A 201 25.87 -6.32 -2.84
C LYS A 201 25.22 -4.94 -2.75
N GLU A 202 25.15 -4.21 -3.86
CA GLU A 202 24.52 -2.89 -3.88
C GLU A 202 23.01 -2.96 -3.60
N ARG A 203 22.30 -3.99 -4.09
CA ARG A 203 20.87 -4.21 -3.77
C ARG A 203 20.63 -4.42 -2.28
N GLU A 204 21.53 -5.12 -1.60
CA GLU A 204 21.45 -5.41 -0.16
C GLU A 204 21.68 -4.17 0.72
N LEU A 205 22.23 -3.08 0.17
CA LEU A 205 22.39 -1.81 0.89
C LEU A 205 21.08 -1.04 1.05
N PHE A 206 20.04 -1.38 0.29
CA PHE A 206 18.74 -0.71 0.36
C PHE A 206 17.79 -1.46 1.28
N THR A 207 17.14 -0.73 2.19
CA THR A 207 16.03 -1.27 2.99
C THR A 207 14.78 -1.44 2.13
N ASP A 208 13.85 -2.29 2.57
CA ASP A 208 12.57 -2.48 1.87
C ASP A 208 11.79 -1.17 1.72
N ASN A 209 11.81 -0.31 2.75
CA ASN A 209 11.19 1.02 2.68
C ASN A 209 11.84 1.92 1.62
N GLN A 210 13.17 1.87 1.48
CA GLN A 210 13.88 2.64 0.44
C GLN A 210 13.55 2.12 -0.96
N LYS A 211 13.45 0.80 -1.12
CA LYS A 211 13.03 0.17 -2.37
C LYS A 211 11.60 0.54 -2.75
N GLN A 212 10.69 0.50 -1.77
CA GLN A 212 9.30 0.92 -1.95
C GLN A 212 9.22 2.40 -2.35
N PHE A 213 9.95 3.28 -1.66
CA PHE A 213 10.03 4.70 -2.03
C PHE A 213 10.53 4.90 -3.47
N MET A 214 11.60 4.20 -3.87
CA MET A 214 12.12 4.29 -5.24
C MET A 214 11.12 3.78 -6.28
N ALA A 215 10.29 2.78 -5.92
CA ALA A 215 9.26 2.28 -6.80
C ALA A 215 8.16 3.33 -7.00
N GLU A 216 7.57 3.84 -5.92
CA GLU A 216 6.53 4.88 -5.96
C GLU A 216 7.01 6.16 -6.67
N TYR A 217 8.20 6.64 -6.31
CA TYR A 217 8.82 7.81 -6.94
C TYR A 217 9.10 7.58 -8.43
N GLY A 218 9.50 6.36 -8.80
CA GLY A 218 9.70 5.97 -10.19
C GLY A 218 8.41 5.94 -10.99
N VAL A 219 7.30 5.47 -10.42
CA VAL A 219 5.99 5.47 -11.10
C VAL A 219 5.54 6.91 -11.37
N LEU A 220 5.65 7.83 -10.39
CA LEU A 220 5.33 9.25 -10.59
C LEU A 220 6.10 9.84 -11.78
N ILE A 221 7.41 9.61 -11.82
CA ILE A 221 8.28 10.09 -12.90
C ILE A 221 7.86 9.48 -14.24
N CYS A 222 7.61 8.17 -14.29
CA CYS A 222 7.26 7.48 -15.53
C CYS A 222 5.92 7.94 -16.10
N ASN A 223 4.88 8.05 -15.27
CA ASN A 223 3.57 8.56 -15.70
C ASN A 223 3.69 10.00 -16.23
N SER A 224 4.42 10.86 -15.52
CA SER A 224 4.58 12.28 -15.90
C SER A 224 5.36 12.43 -17.20
N ILE A 225 6.49 11.72 -17.35
CA ILE A 225 7.28 11.74 -18.59
C ILE A 225 6.47 11.13 -19.74
N TYR A 226 5.76 10.04 -19.51
CA TYR A 226 4.94 9.40 -20.55
C TYR A 226 3.90 10.37 -21.12
N ASN A 227 3.19 11.09 -20.26
CA ASN A 227 2.20 12.07 -20.68
C ASN A 227 2.79 13.19 -21.56
N GLU A 228 4.06 13.55 -21.35
CA GLU A 228 4.77 14.51 -22.18
C GLU A 228 5.21 13.92 -23.53
N VAL A 229 5.67 12.66 -23.56
CA VAL A 229 6.30 12.08 -24.77
C VAL A 229 5.42 11.12 -25.57
N LYS A 230 4.19 10.84 -25.13
CA LYS A 230 3.34 9.79 -25.72
C LYS A 230 3.00 9.99 -27.19
N GLU A 231 2.92 11.23 -27.67
CA GLU A 231 2.69 11.53 -29.09
C GLU A 231 3.91 11.20 -29.98
N ASP A 232 5.10 11.04 -29.38
CA ASP A 232 6.36 10.74 -30.06
C ASP A 232 6.78 9.26 -29.99
N LEU A 233 5.96 8.38 -29.38
CA LEU A 233 6.24 6.95 -29.12
C LEU A 233 5.52 6.01 -30.10
#